data_AF-A0A093IQY0-F1
#
_entry.id   AF-A0A093IQY0-F1
#
_cell.length_a   1.000
_cell.length_b   1.000
_cell.length_c   1.000
_cell.angle_alpha   90.00
_cell.angle_beta   90.00
_cell.angle_gamma   90.00
#
_symmetry.space_group_name_H-M   'P 1'
#
loop_
_entity.id
_entity.type
_entity.pdbx_description
1 polymer ?
#
loop_
_entity_poly.entity_id
_entity_poly.type
_entity_poly.pdbx_seq_one_letter_code
_entity_poly.pdbx_strand_id
1 'polypeptide(L)'
;MAVQFLWKASVWLKKHKITLLAVSCVGLFGANLSYHVFPEQTFKLLHECWSEGQPAELSQRVCGVFQDVLQDTDVKSTDSYRAFAASGFHPVSAGIPWLPAGSLVGIPPNFDSTAEDEKGIVNHVVVINGKEVDWESKEGVALKEALTFSLKAQKFAIAREVAYLQNGSPLASAVVAPACLAGTFFCGKSIKLLLGLSPGPVILRSVCNLVTAAGGLMCYYVSYDAVTHHRDCKADRKAATVSKDYARGGVEFYDKILSCNRILRGLMGKQGKKMYAPSGNLFPRHWFRIKYTPYTYRRDLIVNILRELQA
;
A
#
# COMPACT_ATOMS: atom_id res chain seq x y z
N MET A 1 41.11 25.45 -2.61
CA MET A 1 40.86 23.98 -2.72
C MET A 1 39.42 23.64 -3.11
N ALA A 2 38.39 24.20 -2.48
CA ALA A 2 36.98 23.88 -2.79
C ALA A 2 36.56 24.17 -4.25
N VAL A 3 37.00 25.29 -4.84
CA VAL A 3 36.63 25.68 -6.22
C VAL A 3 37.19 24.71 -7.28
N GLN A 4 38.44 24.26 -7.11
CA GLN A 4 39.06 23.26 -7.99
C GLN A 4 38.39 21.89 -7.87
N PHE A 5 37.98 21.52 -6.65
CA PHE A 5 37.21 20.30 -6.42
C PHE A 5 35.84 20.36 -7.11
N LEU A 6 35.09 21.47 -6.94
CA LEU A 6 33.80 21.68 -7.60
C LEU A 6 33.90 21.67 -9.12
N TRP A 7 34.98 22.23 -9.68
CA TRP A 7 35.21 22.22 -11.12
C TRP A 7 35.53 20.81 -11.64
N LYS A 8 36.43 20.08 -10.98
CA LYS A 8 36.73 18.66 -11.31
C LYS A 8 35.46 17.79 -11.21
N ALA A 9 34.67 17.98 -10.15
CA ALA A 9 33.40 17.30 -9.98
C ALA A 9 32.40 17.62 -11.11
N SER A 10 32.31 18.89 -11.54
CA SER A 10 31.43 19.31 -12.64
C SER A 10 31.82 18.68 -13.99
N VAL A 11 33.12 18.62 -14.29
CA VAL A 11 33.62 17.97 -15.52
C VAL A 11 33.35 16.46 -15.49
N TRP A 12 33.59 15.82 -14.35
CA TRP A 12 33.32 14.39 -14.15
C TRP A 12 31.81 14.08 -14.28
N LEU A 13 30.96 14.86 -13.62
CA LEU A 13 29.50 14.80 -13.73
C LEU A 13 29.07 14.94 -15.19
N LYS A 14 29.68 15.86 -15.95
CA LYS A 14 29.36 16.06 -17.36
C LYS A 14 29.70 14.86 -18.23
N LYS A 15 30.82 14.20 -17.96
CA LYS A 15 31.29 13.01 -18.69
C LYS A 15 30.45 11.77 -18.40
N HIS A 16 29.97 11.61 -17.16
CA HIS A 16 29.32 10.37 -16.70
C HIS A 16 27.80 10.48 -16.49
N LYS A 17 27.11 11.48 -17.09
CA LYS A 17 25.67 11.72 -16.85
C LYS A 17 24.77 10.50 -17.12
N ILE A 18 25.04 9.73 -18.17
CA ILE A 18 24.23 8.55 -18.52
C ILE A 18 24.46 7.44 -17.50
N THR A 19 25.71 7.20 -17.12
CA THR A 19 26.06 6.24 -16.06
C THR A 19 25.40 6.62 -14.73
N LEU A 20 25.42 7.89 -14.35
CA LEU A 20 24.78 8.38 -13.13
C LEU A 20 23.26 8.21 -13.17
N LEU A 21 22.63 8.47 -14.32
CA LEU A 21 21.20 8.21 -14.50
C LEU A 21 20.90 6.72 -14.34
N ALA A 22 21.65 5.86 -15.02
CA ALA A 22 21.46 4.41 -14.95
C ALA A 22 21.59 3.89 -13.51
N VAL A 23 22.67 4.28 -12.80
CA VAL A 23 22.88 3.93 -11.39
C VAL A 23 21.74 4.45 -10.51
N SER A 24 21.26 5.67 -10.76
CA SER A 24 20.14 6.25 -10.02
C SER A 24 18.82 5.51 -10.27
N CYS A 25 18.54 5.12 -11.51
CA CYS A 25 17.36 4.32 -11.86
C CYS A 25 17.41 2.92 -11.23
N VAL A 26 18.57 2.25 -11.32
CA VAL A 26 18.77 0.94 -10.67
C VAL A 26 18.63 1.05 -9.15
N GLY A 27 19.21 2.09 -8.55
CA GLY A 27 19.09 2.36 -7.11
C GLY A 27 17.64 2.61 -6.67
N LEU A 28 16.89 3.44 -7.39
CA LEU A 28 15.47 3.69 -7.11
C LEU A 28 14.61 2.44 -7.27
N PHE A 29 14.86 1.65 -8.33
CA PHE A 29 14.16 0.38 -8.54
C PHE A 29 14.44 -0.59 -7.39
N GLY A 30 15.72 -0.80 -7.06
CA GLY A 30 16.16 -1.69 -5.99
C GLY A 30 15.63 -1.26 -4.62
N ALA A 31 15.67 0.03 -4.29
CA ALA A 31 15.13 0.56 -3.05
C ALA A 31 13.61 0.31 -2.94
N ASN A 32 12.84 0.61 -3.99
CA ASN A 32 11.40 0.38 -3.99
C ASN A 32 11.01 -1.11 -4.01
N LEU A 33 11.88 -2.00 -4.50
CA LEU A 33 11.62 -3.43 -4.54
C LEU A 33 12.16 -4.17 -3.31
N SER A 34 13.08 -3.56 -2.55
CA SER A 34 13.80 -4.19 -1.43
C SER A 34 12.89 -4.90 -0.44
N TYR A 35 11.79 -4.24 -0.03
CA TYR A 35 10.84 -4.81 0.94
C TYR A 35 9.98 -5.95 0.40
N HIS A 36 9.99 -6.14 -0.93
CA HIS A 36 9.34 -7.24 -1.62
C HIS A 36 10.31 -8.37 -1.99
N VAL A 37 11.61 -8.10 -2.10
CA VAL A 37 12.63 -9.14 -2.34
C VAL A 37 13.00 -9.85 -1.03
N PHE A 38 13.06 -9.09 0.08
CA PHE A 38 13.44 -9.61 1.40
C PHE A 38 12.32 -9.36 2.44
N PRO A 39 11.09 -9.86 2.21
CA PRO A 39 9.93 -9.50 3.01
C PRO A 39 10.05 -9.93 4.49
N GLU A 40 10.80 -10.99 4.80
CA GLU A 40 11.05 -11.42 6.19
C GLU A 40 11.89 -10.39 6.95
N GLN A 41 13.01 -9.93 6.37
CA GLN A 41 13.96 -9.05 7.05
C GLN A 41 13.54 -7.58 7.07
N THR A 42 12.50 -7.22 6.32
CA THR A 42 12.08 -5.83 6.14
C THR A 42 10.61 -5.64 6.51
N PHE A 43 9.71 -6.23 5.72
CA PHE A 43 8.28 -6.04 5.86
C PHE A 43 7.72 -6.68 7.14
N LYS A 44 8.07 -7.94 7.41
CA LYS A 44 7.60 -8.65 8.61
C LYS A 44 8.08 -7.97 9.88
N LEU A 45 9.36 -7.60 9.96
CA LEU A 45 9.91 -6.88 11.12
C LEU A 45 9.12 -5.60 11.48
N LEU A 46 8.59 -4.89 10.48
CA LEU A 46 7.82 -3.66 10.68
C LEU A 46 6.36 -3.91 11.05
N HIS A 47 5.81 -5.05 10.65
CA HIS A 47 4.39 -5.34 10.77
C HIS A 47 4.08 -6.43 11.78
N GLU A 48 5.04 -7.20 12.27
CA GLU A 48 4.81 -8.34 13.17
C GLU A 48 4.12 -7.89 14.46
N CYS A 49 3.08 -8.63 14.85
CA CYS A 49 2.43 -8.45 16.13
C CYS A 49 3.24 -9.18 17.21
N TRP A 50 3.36 -8.56 18.38
CA TRP A 50 4.08 -9.11 19.52
C TRP A 50 3.13 -9.26 20.71
N SER A 51 3.21 -10.39 21.38
CA SER A 51 2.51 -10.67 22.63
C SER A 51 3.51 -11.20 23.63
N GLU A 52 3.54 -10.63 24.84
CA GLU A 52 4.44 -11.08 25.93
C GLU A 52 5.93 -11.16 25.54
N GLY A 53 6.38 -10.27 24.64
CA GLY A 53 7.78 -10.22 24.20
C GLY A 53 8.17 -11.28 23.16
N GLN A 54 7.21 -12.03 22.62
CA GLN A 54 7.41 -12.95 21.50
C GLN A 54 6.52 -12.59 20.30
N PRO A 55 6.90 -12.97 19.06
CA PRO A 55 6.01 -12.86 17.91
C PRO A 55 4.70 -13.61 18.17
N ALA A 56 3.58 -12.94 17.94
CA ALA A 56 2.27 -13.56 18.07
C ALA A 56 2.07 -14.59 16.95
N GLU A 57 1.51 -15.74 17.29
CA GLU A 57 1.14 -16.76 16.32
C GLU A 57 -0.30 -16.56 15.85
N LEU A 58 -0.58 -16.95 14.61
CA LEU A 58 -1.95 -17.01 14.10
C LEU A 58 -2.65 -18.25 14.64
N SER A 59 -3.92 -18.12 15.00
CA SER A 59 -4.73 -19.27 15.39
C SER A 59 -4.88 -20.28 14.25
N GLN A 60 -5.12 -21.55 14.59
CA GLN A 60 -5.39 -22.59 13.59
C GLN A 60 -6.58 -22.25 12.69
N ARG A 61 -7.58 -21.54 13.22
CA ARG A 61 -8.74 -21.08 12.43
C ARG A 61 -8.29 -20.13 11.33
N VAL A 62 -7.55 -19.07 11.69
CA VAL A 62 -7.10 -18.05 10.73
C VAL A 62 -6.14 -18.67 9.70
N CYS A 63 -5.27 -19.58 10.12
CA CYS A 63 -4.45 -20.38 9.21
C CYS A 63 -5.30 -21.21 8.24
N GLY A 64 -6.38 -21.83 8.70
CA GLY A 64 -7.34 -22.54 7.84
C GLY A 64 -8.01 -21.62 6.82
N VAL A 65 -8.50 -20.44 7.26
CA VAL A 65 -9.09 -19.43 6.35
C VAL A 65 -8.08 -18.97 5.30
N PHE A 66 -6.81 -18.78 5.69
CA PHE A 66 -5.76 -18.42 4.75
C PHE A 66 -5.53 -19.52 3.70
N GLN A 67 -5.46 -20.78 4.12
CA GLN A 67 -5.30 -21.92 3.19
C GLN A 67 -6.49 -22.06 2.24
N ASP A 68 -7.72 -21.92 2.73
CA ASP A 68 -8.93 -21.87 1.90
C ASP A 68 -8.82 -20.78 0.83
N VAL A 69 -8.37 -19.58 1.21
CA VAL A 69 -8.20 -18.47 0.26
C VAL A 69 -7.16 -18.79 -0.80
N LEU A 70 -6.02 -19.40 -0.45
CA LEU A 70 -5.01 -19.78 -1.43
C LEU A 70 -5.58 -20.78 -2.45
N GLN A 71 -6.40 -21.72 -2.00
CA GLN A 71 -7.10 -22.68 -2.87
C GLN A 71 -8.14 -21.98 -3.75
N ASP A 72 -9.01 -21.16 -3.15
CA ASP A 72 -10.09 -20.44 -3.83
C ASP A 72 -9.57 -19.46 -4.89
N THR A 73 -8.37 -18.90 -4.69
CA THR A 73 -7.74 -17.91 -5.60
C THR A 73 -6.83 -18.54 -6.66
N ASP A 74 -6.77 -19.87 -6.72
CA ASP A 74 -6.01 -20.65 -7.71
C ASP A 74 -4.55 -20.16 -7.86
N VAL A 75 -3.83 -20.02 -6.73
CA VAL A 75 -2.40 -19.69 -6.75
C VAL A 75 -1.59 -20.85 -7.35
N LYS A 76 -0.60 -20.53 -8.19
CA LYS A 76 0.27 -21.55 -8.82
C LYS A 76 1.02 -22.45 -7.83
N SER A 77 1.37 -21.91 -6.66
CA SER A 77 2.10 -22.62 -5.60
C SER A 77 1.70 -22.02 -4.27
N THR A 78 0.98 -22.78 -3.46
CA THR A 78 0.56 -22.38 -2.11
C THR A 78 1.76 -22.16 -1.19
N ASP A 79 2.81 -22.98 -1.35
CA ASP A 79 4.04 -22.92 -0.53
C ASP A 79 4.82 -21.62 -0.68
N SER A 80 4.57 -20.88 -1.77
CA SER A 80 5.15 -19.56 -1.98
C SER A 80 4.50 -18.45 -1.14
N TYR A 81 3.44 -18.75 -0.40
CA TYR A 81 2.71 -17.79 0.45
C TYR A 81 2.75 -18.24 1.91
N ARG A 82 3.08 -17.32 2.81
CA ARG A 82 3.11 -17.57 4.25
C ARG A 82 2.33 -16.48 4.98
N ALA A 83 1.53 -16.88 5.97
CA ALA A 83 0.81 -15.95 6.82
C ALA A 83 1.57 -15.69 8.13
N PHE A 84 1.41 -14.51 8.69
CA PHE A 84 1.93 -14.17 10.02
C PHE A 84 0.98 -13.20 10.74
N ALA A 85 1.05 -13.10 12.07
CA ALA A 85 0.26 -12.15 12.82
C ALA A 85 0.79 -10.73 12.62
N ALA A 86 -0.03 -9.84 12.06
CA ALA A 86 0.35 -8.46 11.81
C ALA A 86 -0.30 -7.48 12.79
N SER A 87 0.46 -6.49 13.23
CA SER A 87 -0.06 -5.32 13.92
C SER A 87 -0.93 -4.48 12.99
N GLY A 88 -2.03 -3.95 13.54
CA GLY A 88 -3.04 -3.19 12.80
C GLY A 88 -4.39 -3.88 12.82
N PHE A 89 -5.28 -3.43 11.92
CA PHE A 89 -6.68 -3.88 11.89
C PHE A 89 -7.08 -4.52 10.55
N HIS A 90 -6.22 -4.42 9.53
CA HIS A 90 -6.51 -4.89 8.16
C HIS A 90 -5.31 -5.69 7.64
N PRO A 91 -5.52 -6.72 6.80
CA PRO A 91 -4.42 -7.48 6.23
C PRO A 91 -3.48 -6.61 5.40
N VAL A 92 -2.20 -6.99 5.41
CA VAL A 92 -1.12 -6.34 4.65
C VAL A 92 -0.28 -7.40 3.96
N SER A 93 0.36 -7.06 2.85
CA SER A 93 1.20 -8.03 2.14
C SER A 93 2.45 -7.46 1.49
N ALA A 94 3.47 -8.30 1.39
CA ALA A 94 4.67 -8.04 0.61
C ALA A 94 5.33 -9.34 0.15
N GLY A 95 5.97 -9.28 -1.01
CA GLY A 95 6.79 -10.38 -1.51
C GLY A 95 6.62 -10.56 -3.00
N ILE A 96 7.33 -11.53 -3.55
CA ILE A 96 7.20 -11.92 -4.95
C ILE A 96 7.10 -13.45 -4.98
N PRO A 97 5.94 -14.03 -5.33
CA PRO A 97 5.68 -15.46 -5.15
C PRO A 97 6.67 -16.40 -5.87
N TRP A 98 7.25 -15.96 -6.98
CA TRP A 98 8.21 -16.77 -7.74
C TRP A 98 9.67 -16.57 -7.32
N LEU A 99 9.95 -15.74 -6.31
CA LEU A 99 11.27 -15.65 -5.69
C LEU A 99 11.40 -16.63 -4.53
N PRO A 100 12.62 -17.07 -4.18
CA PRO A 100 12.83 -18.02 -3.07
C PRO A 100 12.29 -17.56 -1.71
N ALA A 101 12.25 -16.24 -1.46
CA ALA A 101 11.69 -15.69 -0.22
C ALA A 101 10.15 -15.79 -0.16
N GLY A 102 9.50 -16.03 -1.30
CA GLY A 102 8.06 -16.10 -1.46
C GLY A 102 7.36 -14.78 -1.16
N SER A 103 6.14 -14.89 -0.64
CA SER A 103 5.31 -13.77 -0.21
C SER A 103 4.73 -13.97 1.18
N LEU A 104 4.59 -12.86 1.89
CA LEU A 104 4.04 -12.80 3.22
C LEU A 104 2.71 -12.05 3.21
N VAL A 105 1.72 -12.62 3.90
CA VAL A 105 0.44 -11.97 4.19
C VAL A 105 0.30 -11.82 5.69
N GLY A 106 0.39 -10.59 6.16
CA GLY A 106 0.15 -10.24 7.55
C GLY A 106 -1.35 -10.17 7.82
N ILE A 107 -1.83 -11.00 8.75
CA ILE A 107 -3.25 -11.05 9.14
C ILE A 107 -3.36 -10.56 10.58
N PRO A 108 -4.18 -9.52 10.86
CA PRO A 108 -4.22 -8.98 12.21
C PRO A 108 -5.07 -9.81 13.18
N PRO A 109 -4.79 -9.76 14.49
CA PRO A 109 -5.44 -10.61 15.50
C PRO A 109 -6.96 -10.50 15.57
N ASN A 110 -7.54 -9.36 15.16
CA ASN A 110 -8.99 -9.19 15.11
C ASN A 110 -9.68 -10.17 14.13
N PHE A 111 -8.94 -10.76 13.20
CA PHE A 111 -9.44 -11.83 12.33
C PHE A 111 -9.67 -13.15 13.05
N ASP A 112 -9.17 -13.30 14.28
CA ASP A 112 -9.50 -14.43 15.14
C ASP A 112 -10.79 -14.21 15.92
N SER A 113 -11.35 -13.00 15.91
CA SER A 113 -12.64 -12.73 16.56
C SER A 113 -13.83 -13.26 15.74
N THR A 114 -14.90 -13.64 16.40
CA THR A 114 -16.24 -13.88 15.83
C THR A 114 -17.27 -12.96 16.51
N ALA A 115 -18.54 -13.07 16.12
CA ALA A 115 -19.62 -12.37 16.81
C ALA A 115 -19.80 -12.89 18.26
N GLU A 116 -19.39 -14.12 18.53
CA GLU A 116 -19.52 -14.80 19.81
C GLU A 116 -18.23 -14.77 20.65
N ASP A 117 -17.06 -14.64 20.02
CA ASP A 117 -15.76 -14.56 20.69
C ASP A 117 -14.94 -13.37 20.17
N GLU A 118 -14.93 -12.28 20.93
CA GLU A 118 -14.27 -11.02 20.55
C GLU A 118 -12.84 -10.88 21.11
N LYS A 119 -12.27 -11.95 21.68
CA LYS A 119 -10.96 -11.94 22.36
C LYS A 119 -9.83 -11.40 21.49
N GLY A 120 -9.84 -11.69 20.19
CA GLY A 120 -8.83 -11.18 19.24
C GLY A 120 -8.88 -9.66 19.04
N ILE A 121 -9.89 -8.96 19.59
CA ILE A 121 -9.98 -7.50 19.62
C ILE A 121 -9.72 -6.99 21.04
N VAL A 122 -10.46 -7.49 22.04
CA VAL A 122 -10.42 -6.92 23.40
C VAL A 122 -9.14 -7.23 24.17
N ASN A 123 -8.44 -8.33 23.86
CA ASN A 123 -7.20 -8.69 24.56
C ASN A 123 -5.99 -7.90 24.06
N HIS A 124 -6.14 -7.09 23.00
CA HIS A 124 -5.07 -6.26 22.49
C HIS A 124 -5.23 -4.81 22.95
N VAL A 125 -4.17 -4.26 23.52
CA VAL A 125 -4.15 -2.87 24.00
C VAL A 125 -4.19 -1.92 22.80
N VAL A 126 -5.35 -1.30 22.57
CA VAL A 126 -5.53 -0.24 21.57
C VAL A 126 -5.42 1.11 22.27
N VAL A 127 -4.36 1.86 21.98
CA VAL A 127 -4.14 3.19 22.56
C VAL A 127 -4.48 4.27 21.53
N ILE A 128 -5.43 5.14 21.87
CA ILE A 128 -5.81 6.31 21.07
C ILE A 128 -5.54 7.58 21.89
N ASN A 129 -4.73 8.50 21.35
CA ASN A 129 -4.32 9.73 22.04
C ASN A 129 -3.72 9.49 23.44
N GLY A 130 -2.96 8.40 23.60
CA GLY A 130 -2.33 8.04 24.88
C GLY A 130 -3.27 7.45 25.92
N LYS A 131 -4.52 7.12 25.53
CA LYS A 131 -5.50 6.43 26.38
C LYS A 131 -5.88 5.11 25.77
N GLU A 132 -5.98 4.08 26.59
CA GLU A 132 -6.54 2.80 26.17
C GLU A 132 -8.02 2.97 25.83
N VAL A 133 -8.46 2.26 24.79
CA VAL A 133 -9.86 2.22 24.40
C VAL A 133 -10.64 1.47 25.46
N ASP A 134 -11.64 2.14 26.04
CA ASP A 134 -12.65 1.49 26.85
C ASP A 134 -13.63 0.75 25.95
N TRP A 135 -13.52 -0.58 25.90
CA TRP A 135 -14.34 -1.45 25.05
C TRP A 135 -15.82 -1.49 25.46
N GLU A 136 -16.15 -1.09 26.70
CA GLU A 136 -17.52 -1.04 27.21
C GLU A 136 -18.19 0.32 26.96
N SER A 137 -17.40 1.34 26.59
CA SER A 137 -17.94 2.63 26.17
C SER A 137 -18.73 2.51 24.86
N LYS A 138 -19.63 3.46 24.61
CA LYS A 138 -20.43 3.50 23.37
C LYS A 138 -19.53 3.48 22.12
N GLU A 139 -18.45 4.25 22.12
CA GLU A 139 -17.49 4.29 21.03
C GLU A 139 -16.64 3.01 20.94
N GLY A 140 -16.32 2.39 22.07
CA GLY A 140 -15.62 1.10 22.16
C GLY A 140 -16.44 -0.04 21.57
N VAL A 141 -17.71 -0.15 21.93
CA VAL A 141 -18.66 -1.13 21.37
C VAL A 141 -18.79 -0.94 19.87
N ALA A 142 -18.96 0.31 19.41
CA ALA A 142 -19.05 0.61 17.98
C ALA A 142 -17.74 0.25 17.24
N LEU A 143 -16.58 0.52 17.85
CA LEU A 143 -15.28 0.18 17.27
C LEU A 143 -15.09 -1.33 17.17
N LYS A 144 -15.47 -2.05 18.23
CA LYS A 144 -15.45 -3.51 18.29
C LYS A 144 -16.29 -4.14 17.18
N GLU A 145 -17.53 -3.67 17.01
CA GLU A 145 -18.42 -4.11 15.91
C GLU A 145 -17.80 -3.86 14.53
N ALA A 146 -17.12 -2.72 14.35
CA ALA A 146 -16.45 -2.39 13.10
C ALA A 146 -15.17 -3.20 12.84
N LEU A 147 -14.59 -3.82 13.87
CA LEU A 147 -13.37 -4.65 13.77
C LEU A 147 -13.67 -6.16 13.68
N THR A 148 -14.86 -6.59 14.10
CA THR A 148 -15.33 -7.97 13.96
C THR A 148 -15.78 -8.21 12.54
N PHE A 149 -15.08 -9.03 11.75
CA PHE A 149 -15.44 -9.34 10.36
C PHE A 149 -16.14 -10.69 10.24
N SER A 150 -17.15 -10.82 9.37
CA SER A 150 -17.67 -12.14 9.00
C SER A 150 -16.60 -12.98 8.28
N LEU A 151 -16.78 -14.30 8.25
CA LEU A 151 -15.88 -15.19 7.51
C LEU A 151 -15.74 -14.79 6.03
N LYS A 152 -16.82 -14.32 5.40
CA LYS A 152 -16.82 -13.86 4.00
C LYS A 152 -15.96 -12.60 3.83
N ALA A 153 -16.08 -11.65 4.76
CA ALA A 153 -15.25 -10.44 4.77
C ALA A 153 -13.78 -10.76 5.05
N GLN A 154 -13.50 -11.70 5.95
CA GLN A 154 -12.14 -12.18 6.22
C GLN A 154 -11.51 -12.81 4.97
N LYS A 155 -12.23 -13.74 4.31
CA LYS A 155 -11.79 -14.37 3.07
C LYS A 155 -11.52 -13.33 1.97
N PHE A 156 -12.44 -12.38 1.76
CA PHE A 156 -12.21 -11.29 0.81
C PHE A 156 -10.95 -10.47 1.13
N ALA A 157 -10.80 -10.06 2.39
CA ALA A 157 -9.68 -9.22 2.83
C ALA A 157 -8.33 -9.90 2.64
N ILE A 158 -8.25 -11.21 2.84
CA ILE A 158 -7.04 -12.00 2.57
C ILE A 158 -6.84 -12.17 1.06
N ALA A 159 -7.90 -12.50 0.31
CA ALA A 159 -7.82 -12.73 -1.13
C ALA A 159 -7.36 -11.52 -1.92
N ARG A 160 -7.74 -10.29 -1.52
CA ARG A 160 -7.24 -9.08 -2.18
C ARG A 160 -5.73 -8.91 -2.02
N GLU A 161 -5.16 -9.32 -0.88
CA GLU A 161 -3.71 -9.26 -0.65
C GLU A 161 -2.99 -10.36 -1.45
N VAL A 162 -3.54 -11.57 -1.51
CA VAL A 162 -3.03 -12.64 -2.40
C VAL A 162 -3.08 -12.21 -3.87
N ALA A 163 -4.19 -11.63 -4.32
CA ALA A 163 -4.36 -11.12 -5.68
C ALA A 163 -3.40 -9.96 -5.99
N TYR A 164 -3.09 -9.10 -5.01
CA TYR A 164 -2.08 -8.06 -5.17
C TYR A 164 -0.70 -8.66 -5.49
N LEU A 165 -0.29 -9.70 -4.75
CA LEU A 165 1.00 -10.37 -4.90
C LEU A 165 1.14 -11.16 -6.21
N GLN A 166 0.10 -11.90 -6.62
CA GLN A 166 0.12 -12.74 -7.84
C GLN A 166 0.46 -11.96 -9.13
N ASN A 167 0.06 -10.69 -9.23
CA ASN A 167 0.06 -9.96 -10.51
C ASN A 167 1.36 -9.18 -10.81
N GLY A 168 2.45 -9.46 -10.09
CA GLY A 168 3.66 -8.66 -10.21
C GLY A 168 3.44 -7.19 -9.85
N SER A 169 2.45 -6.92 -8.99
CA SER A 169 2.20 -5.58 -8.50
C SER A 169 3.49 -5.01 -7.89
N PRO A 170 4.16 -5.60 -6.89
CA PRO A 170 5.47 -5.12 -6.41
C PRO A 170 6.41 -4.50 -7.46
N LEU A 171 6.64 -5.21 -8.57
CA LEU A 171 7.47 -4.76 -9.69
C LEU A 171 6.94 -3.50 -10.37
N ALA A 172 5.68 -3.48 -10.80
CA ALA A 172 5.19 -2.33 -11.56
C ALA A 172 5.06 -1.04 -10.70
N SER A 173 5.06 -1.10 -9.36
CA SER A 173 5.20 0.11 -8.52
C SER A 173 6.66 0.54 -8.45
N ALA A 174 7.59 -0.41 -8.35
CA ALA A 174 9.02 -0.13 -8.29
C ALA A 174 9.55 0.53 -9.58
N VAL A 175 8.95 0.26 -10.75
CA VAL A 175 9.35 0.85 -12.05
C VAL A 175 8.92 2.31 -12.22
N VAL A 176 7.91 2.81 -11.51
CA VAL A 176 7.37 4.17 -11.76
C VAL A 176 8.43 5.25 -11.54
N ALA A 177 9.14 5.20 -10.41
CA ALA A 177 10.17 6.18 -10.07
C ALA A 177 11.34 6.22 -11.10
N PRO A 178 11.99 5.10 -11.45
CA PRO A 178 13.06 5.11 -12.46
C PRO A 178 12.55 5.50 -13.85
N ALA A 179 11.34 5.09 -14.25
CA ALA A 179 10.76 5.49 -15.53
C ALA A 179 10.55 7.02 -15.59
N CYS A 180 9.99 7.62 -14.53
CA CYS A 180 9.80 9.07 -14.46
C CYS A 180 11.13 9.83 -14.39
N LEU A 181 12.13 9.32 -13.66
CA LEU A 181 13.46 9.92 -13.60
C LEU A 181 14.14 9.93 -14.98
N ALA A 182 14.14 8.79 -15.67
CA ALA A 182 14.70 8.68 -17.01
C ALA A 182 13.95 9.59 -17.99
N GLY A 183 12.61 9.55 -17.98
CA GLY A 183 11.77 10.41 -18.81
C GLY A 183 12.08 11.90 -18.58
N THR A 184 12.19 12.33 -17.32
CA THR A 184 12.53 13.72 -16.96
C THR A 184 13.90 14.12 -17.49
N PHE A 185 14.91 13.26 -17.37
CA PHE A 185 16.25 13.51 -17.88
C PHE A 185 16.27 13.70 -19.40
N PHE A 186 15.63 12.81 -20.14
CA PHE A 186 15.59 12.88 -21.61
C PHE A 186 14.74 14.06 -22.08
N CYS A 187 13.58 14.30 -21.49
CA CYS A 187 12.74 15.47 -21.80
C CYS A 187 13.52 16.77 -21.57
N GLY A 188 14.20 16.90 -20.43
CA GLY A 188 15.01 18.09 -20.15
C GLY A 188 16.11 18.30 -21.19
N LYS A 189 16.80 17.25 -21.63
CA LYS A 189 17.79 17.36 -22.72
C LYS A 189 17.14 17.80 -24.02
N SER A 190 16.03 17.18 -24.43
CA SER A 190 15.34 17.48 -25.69
C SER A 190 14.78 18.90 -25.71
N ILE A 191 14.13 19.36 -24.64
CA ILE A 191 13.58 20.72 -24.53
C ILE A 191 14.69 21.77 -24.66
N LYS A 192 15.83 21.57 -23.97
CA LYS A 192 16.97 22.49 -24.09
C LYS A 192 17.59 22.51 -25.49
N LEU A 193 17.57 21.39 -26.20
CA LEU A 193 18.04 21.32 -27.58
C LEU A 193 17.08 22.07 -28.51
N LEU A 194 15.78 21.80 -28.40
CA LEU A 194 14.72 22.42 -29.21
C LEU A 194 14.66 23.94 -29.03
N LEU A 195 14.83 24.43 -27.81
CA LEU A 195 14.82 25.86 -27.49
C LEU A 195 16.18 26.56 -27.74
N GLY A 196 17.18 25.85 -28.28
CA GLY A 196 18.53 26.42 -28.49
C GLY A 196 19.25 26.84 -27.21
N LEU A 197 18.80 26.34 -26.04
CA LEU A 197 19.32 26.73 -24.72
C LEU A 197 20.62 26.01 -24.36
N SER A 198 21.01 24.98 -25.11
CA SER A 198 22.22 24.18 -24.85
C SER A 198 23.50 25.04 -24.77
N PRO A 199 23.78 25.94 -25.74
CA PRO A 199 24.86 26.94 -25.64
C PRO A 199 24.46 28.23 -24.88
N GLY A 200 23.20 28.37 -24.47
CA GLY A 200 22.65 29.62 -23.92
C GLY A 200 23.08 29.99 -22.49
N PRO A 201 22.61 31.16 -21.99
CA PRO A 201 22.95 31.68 -20.67
C PRO A 201 22.67 30.67 -19.55
N VAL A 202 23.53 30.65 -18.53
CA VAL A 202 23.41 29.70 -17.40
C VAL A 202 22.06 29.85 -16.69
N ILE A 203 21.58 31.08 -16.51
CA ILE A 203 20.31 31.36 -15.83
C ILE A 203 19.14 30.69 -16.55
N LEU A 204 19.04 30.85 -17.86
CA LEU A 204 17.94 30.30 -18.65
C LEU A 204 17.97 28.77 -18.67
N ARG A 205 19.17 28.17 -18.72
CA ARG A 205 19.35 26.72 -18.56
C ARG A 205 18.91 26.23 -17.18
N SER A 206 19.24 26.96 -16.12
CA SER A 206 18.84 26.63 -14.76
C SER A 206 17.33 26.70 -14.57
N VAL A 207 16.68 27.75 -15.08
CA VAL A 207 15.22 27.88 -15.07
C VAL A 207 14.57 26.72 -15.82
N CYS A 208 15.05 26.42 -17.04
CA CYS A 208 14.54 25.29 -17.82
C CYS A 208 14.69 23.96 -17.07
N ASN A 209 15.84 23.70 -16.43
CA ASN A 209 16.04 22.49 -15.65
C ASN A 209 15.08 22.40 -14.45
N LEU A 210 14.85 23.52 -13.75
CA LEU A 210 13.96 23.56 -12.60
C LEU A 210 12.51 23.26 -13.02
N VAL A 211 12.04 23.87 -14.12
CA VAL A 211 10.72 23.61 -14.68
C VAL A 211 10.57 22.16 -15.12
N THR A 212 11.57 21.61 -15.83
CA THR A 212 11.54 20.18 -16.21
C THR A 212 11.54 19.28 -14.97
N ALA A 213 12.34 19.58 -13.95
CA ALA A 213 12.39 18.78 -12.72
C ALA A 213 11.04 18.81 -11.97
N ALA A 214 10.41 19.99 -11.86
CA ALA A 214 9.08 20.13 -11.28
C ALA A 214 8.03 19.34 -12.07
N GLY A 215 8.03 19.45 -13.41
CA GLY A 215 7.15 18.66 -14.28
C GLY A 215 7.38 17.15 -14.15
N GLY A 216 8.64 16.73 -14.06
CA GLY A 216 9.02 15.34 -13.81
C GLY A 216 8.51 14.80 -12.48
N LEU A 217 8.60 15.60 -11.42
CA LEU A 217 8.07 15.25 -10.10
C LEU A 217 6.54 15.13 -10.11
N MET A 218 5.84 16.04 -10.81
CA MET A 218 4.39 15.95 -10.97
C MET A 218 3.99 14.71 -11.78
N CYS A 219 4.72 14.41 -12.86
CA CYS A 219 4.52 13.19 -13.65
C CYS A 219 4.70 11.93 -12.79
N TYR A 220 5.71 11.92 -11.91
CA TYR A 220 5.91 10.84 -10.95
C TYR A 220 4.71 10.66 -10.01
N TYR A 221 4.21 11.74 -9.40
CA TYR A 221 3.06 11.64 -8.49
C TYR A 221 1.81 11.13 -9.20
N VAL A 222 1.47 11.70 -10.36
CA VAL A 222 0.30 11.26 -11.14
C VAL A 222 0.43 9.80 -11.57
N SER A 223 1.60 9.42 -12.10
CA SER A 223 1.84 8.04 -12.55
C SER A 223 1.80 7.05 -11.39
N TYR A 224 2.39 7.40 -10.25
CA TYR A 224 2.40 6.54 -9.07
C TYR A 224 0.99 6.36 -8.51
N ASP A 225 0.24 7.44 -8.35
CA ASP A 225 -1.12 7.39 -7.82
C ASP A 225 -2.05 6.64 -8.79
N ALA A 226 -1.91 6.81 -10.10
CA ALA A 226 -2.66 6.04 -11.11
C ALA A 226 -2.33 4.55 -11.08
N VAL A 227 -1.05 4.19 -10.93
CA VAL A 227 -0.61 2.80 -10.80
C VAL A 227 -1.16 2.18 -9.51
N THR A 228 -1.10 2.88 -8.38
CA THR A 228 -1.72 2.44 -7.11
C THR A 228 -3.21 2.23 -7.27
N HIS A 229 -3.92 3.19 -7.87
CA HIS A 229 -5.35 3.10 -8.12
C HIS A 229 -5.73 1.87 -8.95
N HIS A 230 -5.02 1.66 -10.05
CA HIS A 230 -5.25 0.51 -10.91
C HIS A 230 -5.06 -0.82 -10.15
N ARG A 231 -4.04 -0.92 -9.30
CA ARG A 231 -3.74 -2.14 -8.54
C ARG A 231 -4.75 -2.44 -7.46
N ASP A 232 -5.11 -1.42 -6.68
CA ASP A 232 -6.13 -1.54 -5.65
C ASP A 232 -7.43 -2.08 -6.26
N CYS A 233 -7.89 -1.46 -7.36
CA CYS A 233 -9.08 -1.90 -8.07
C CYS A 233 -8.94 -3.30 -8.69
N LYS A 234 -7.77 -3.62 -9.24
CA LYS A 234 -7.51 -4.93 -9.86
C LYS A 234 -7.48 -6.05 -8.82
N ALA A 235 -6.86 -5.81 -7.66
CA ALA A 235 -6.81 -6.74 -6.54
C ALA A 235 -8.20 -6.99 -5.96
N ASP A 236 -8.96 -5.91 -5.70
CA ASP A 236 -10.33 -6.01 -5.21
C ASP A 236 -11.24 -6.74 -6.20
N ARG A 237 -11.15 -6.38 -7.49
CA ARG A 237 -11.94 -7.03 -8.53
C ARG A 237 -11.65 -8.52 -8.55
N LYS A 238 -10.37 -8.92 -8.59
CA LYS A 238 -9.98 -10.33 -8.58
C LYS A 238 -10.51 -11.07 -7.36
N ALA A 239 -10.37 -10.49 -6.17
CA ALA A 239 -10.87 -11.08 -4.94
C ALA A 239 -12.40 -11.21 -4.95
N ALA A 240 -13.13 -10.17 -5.36
CA ALA A 240 -14.58 -10.20 -5.43
C ALA A 240 -15.12 -11.18 -6.47
N THR A 241 -14.42 -11.37 -7.60
CA THR A 241 -14.83 -12.28 -8.66
C THR A 241 -14.58 -13.76 -8.35
N VAL A 242 -13.89 -14.09 -7.25
CA VAL A 242 -13.68 -15.50 -6.83
C VAL A 242 -15.03 -16.20 -6.65
N SER A 243 -15.95 -15.57 -5.93
CA SER A 243 -17.33 -16.04 -5.81
C SER A 243 -18.25 -14.95 -5.29
N LYS A 244 -19.56 -15.19 -5.35
CA LYS A 244 -20.59 -14.30 -4.78
C LYS A 244 -20.38 -14.04 -3.28
N ASP A 245 -19.84 -15.02 -2.56
CA ASP A 245 -19.55 -14.87 -1.13
C ASP A 245 -18.36 -13.96 -0.88
N TYR A 246 -17.31 -14.02 -1.71
CA TYR A 246 -16.22 -13.06 -1.66
C TYR A 246 -16.69 -11.64 -2.00
N ALA A 247 -17.53 -11.47 -3.02
CA ALA A 247 -18.10 -10.16 -3.35
C ALA A 247 -18.93 -9.58 -2.18
N ARG A 248 -19.80 -10.38 -1.55
CA ARG A 248 -20.54 -9.96 -0.34
C ARG A 248 -19.61 -9.60 0.80
N GLY A 249 -18.60 -10.42 1.04
CA GLY A 249 -17.55 -10.16 2.03
C GLY A 249 -16.80 -8.86 1.76
N GLY A 250 -16.53 -8.53 0.50
CA GLY A 250 -15.85 -7.29 0.13
C GLY A 250 -16.66 -6.03 0.38
N VAL A 251 -17.99 -6.08 0.17
CA VAL A 251 -18.87 -4.96 0.55
C VAL A 251 -18.83 -4.75 2.07
N GLU A 252 -19.04 -5.82 2.85
CA GLU A 252 -18.99 -5.76 4.31
C GLU A 252 -17.63 -5.23 4.80
N PHE A 253 -16.52 -5.75 4.25
CA PHE A 253 -15.17 -5.37 4.62
C PHE A 253 -14.95 -3.86 4.48
N TYR A 254 -15.31 -3.27 3.34
CA TYR A 254 -15.14 -1.82 3.16
C TYR A 254 -16.11 -0.99 3.97
N ASP A 255 -17.37 -1.43 4.15
CA ASP A 255 -18.30 -0.73 5.03
C ASP A 255 -17.80 -0.69 6.48
N LYS A 256 -17.21 -1.79 6.95
CA LYS A 256 -16.57 -1.89 8.28
C LYS A 256 -15.32 -1.03 8.40
N ILE A 257 -14.43 -1.00 7.39
CA ILE A 257 -13.30 -0.04 7.34
C ILE A 257 -13.79 1.40 7.42
N LEU A 258 -14.79 1.77 6.61
CA LEU A 258 -15.35 3.11 6.59
C LEU A 258 -16.00 3.47 7.94
N SER A 259 -16.64 2.50 8.61
CA SER A 259 -17.21 2.67 9.95
C SER A 259 -16.12 2.89 11.00
N CYS A 260 -15.12 2.00 11.03
CA CYS A 260 -13.95 2.08 11.91
C CYS A 260 -13.25 3.45 11.78
N ASN A 261 -12.99 3.90 10.55
CA ASN A 261 -12.37 5.21 10.31
C ASN A 261 -13.23 6.38 10.81
N ARG A 262 -14.56 6.30 10.71
CA ARG A 262 -15.48 7.32 11.26
C ARG A 262 -15.44 7.35 12.79
N ILE A 263 -15.34 6.19 13.43
CA ILE A 263 -15.23 6.07 14.89
C ILE A 263 -13.88 6.62 15.36
N LEU A 264 -12.77 6.19 14.73
CA LEU A 264 -11.42 6.70 15.00
C LEU A 264 -11.33 8.21 14.78
N ARG A 265 -12.03 8.74 13.77
CA ARG A 265 -12.14 10.20 13.54
C ARG A 265 -12.69 10.93 14.77
N GLY A 266 -13.68 10.36 15.44
CA GLY A 266 -14.27 10.88 16.67
C GLY A 266 -13.32 10.74 17.85
N LEU A 267 -12.88 9.51 18.12
CA LEU A 267 -12.00 9.16 19.25
C LEU A 267 -10.68 9.96 19.25
N MET A 268 -10.09 10.21 18.08
CA MET A 268 -8.85 10.97 17.96
C MET A 268 -9.05 12.50 17.98
N GLY A 269 -10.30 12.99 18.03
CA GLY A 269 -10.61 14.41 18.07
C GLY A 269 -10.02 15.19 16.88
N LYS A 270 -9.29 16.29 17.15
CA LYS A 270 -8.69 17.15 16.10
C LYS A 270 -7.73 16.39 15.19
N GLN A 271 -7.00 15.39 15.71
CA GLN A 271 -6.08 14.57 14.90
C GLN A 271 -6.86 13.66 13.95
N GLY A 272 -7.92 13.03 14.44
CA GLY A 272 -8.82 12.19 13.63
C GLY A 272 -9.42 12.96 12.46
N LYS A 273 -9.89 14.20 12.70
CA LYS A 273 -10.43 15.07 11.66
C LYS A 273 -9.43 15.44 10.55
N LYS A 274 -8.12 15.36 10.81
CA LYS A 274 -7.06 15.59 9.80
C LYS A 274 -6.75 14.33 8.99
N MET A 275 -7.02 13.15 9.56
CA MET A 275 -6.68 11.86 8.96
C MET A 275 -7.86 11.22 8.21
N TYR A 276 -9.08 11.39 8.73
CA TYR A 276 -10.28 10.73 8.22
C TYR A 276 -11.34 11.74 7.79
N ALA A 277 -11.84 11.57 6.56
CA ALA A 277 -12.98 12.29 6.03
C ALA A 277 -14.27 11.88 6.77
N PRO A 278 -15.32 12.73 6.78
CA PRO A 278 -16.62 12.35 7.34
C PRO A 278 -17.20 11.07 6.74
N SER A 279 -16.87 10.74 5.48
CA SER A 279 -17.27 9.49 4.84
C SER A 279 -16.58 8.24 5.38
N GLY A 280 -15.46 8.38 6.12
CA GLY A 280 -14.57 7.28 6.51
C GLY A 280 -13.41 7.05 5.54
N ASN A 281 -13.31 7.80 4.44
CA ASN A 281 -12.13 7.79 3.58
C ASN A 281 -10.92 8.43 4.28
N LEU A 282 -9.72 8.07 3.86
CA LEU A 282 -8.50 8.79 4.29
C LEU A 282 -8.46 10.17 3.62
N PHE A 283 -8.14 11.21 4.40
CA PHE A 283 -7.85 12.52 3.82
C PHE A 283 -6.50 12.48 3.09
N PRO A 284 -6.39 13.07 1.89
CA PRO A 284 -5.09 13.28 1.28
C PRO A 284 -4.27 14.20 2.20
N ARG A 285 -3.21 13.64 2.79
CA ARG A 285 -2.33 14.34 3.73
C ARG A 285 -1.64 15.56 3.07
N HIS A 286 -1.67 15.67 1.74
CA HIS A 286 -1.02 16.72 0.95
C HIS A 286 -2.03 17.27 -0.07
N TRP A 287 -2.09 18.59 -0.23
CA TRP A 287 -3.11 19.30 -1.04
C TRP A 287 -3.22 18.83 -2.50
N PHE A 288 -2.21 18.14 -3.03
CA PHE A 288 -2.12 17.76 -4.45
C PHE A 288 -1.96 16.25 -4.69
N ARG A 289 -2.05 15.39 -3.66
CA ARG A 289 -1.75 13.95 -3.81
C ARG A 289 -2.79 13.05 -3.15
N ILE A 290 -3.46 12.23 -3.95
CA ILE A 290 -4.36 11.17 -3.48
C ILE A 290 -3.55 9.88 -3.44
N LYS A 291 -2.83 9.69 -2.33
CA LYS A 291 -1.94 8.53 -2.16
C LYS A 291 -2.70 7.18 -2.14
N TYR A 292 -3.98 7.20 -1.79
CA TYR A 292 -4.79 6.00 -1.56
C TYR A 292 -6.09 6.06 -2.37
N THR A 293 -6.45 4.94 -2.98
CA THR A 293 -7.76 4.80 -3.62
C THR A 293 -8.87 4.92 -2.57
N PRO A 294 -9.84 5.83 -2.75
CA PRO A 294 -10.92 6.01 -1.77
C PRO A 294 -11.66 4.70 -1.50
N TYR A 295 -11.82 4.35 -0.22
CA TYR A 295 -12.52 3.12 0.20
C TYR A 295 -13.98 3.10 -0.25
N THR A 296 -14.65 4.26 -0.32
CA THR A 296 -16.00 4.35 -0.90
C THR A 296 -16.04 3.88 -2.35
N TYR A 297 -15.06 4.30 -3.17
CA TYR A 297 -14.97 3.89 -4.57
C TYR A 297 -14.68 2.39 -4.70
N ARG A 298 -13.77 1.86 -3.88
CA ARG A 298 -13.44 0.42 -3.83
C ARG A 298 -14.64 -0.43 -3.45
N ARG A 299 -15.43 0.02 -2.47
CA ARG A 299 -16.70 -0.62 -2.10
C ARG A 299 -17.69 -0.61 -3.27
N ASP A 300 -17.91 0.56 -3.89
CA ASP A 300 -18.91 0.71 -4.96
C ASP A 300 -18.55 -0.13 -6.19
N LEU A 301 -17.25 -0.27 -6.50
CA LEU A 301 -16.74 -1.23 -7.49
C LEU A 301 -17.21 -2.66 -7.19
N ILE A 302 -17.10 -3.11 -5.93
CA ILE A 302 -17.49 -4.47 -5.54
C ILE A 302 -19.00 -4.63 -5.50
N VAL A 303 -19.76 -3.60 -5.11
CA VAL A 303 -21.23 -3.60 -5.21
C VAL A 303 -21.67 -3.85 -6.65
N ASN A 304 -21.01 -3.25 -7.64
CA ASN A 304 -21.32 -3.48 -9.05
C ASN A 304 -21.00 -4.93 -9.47
N ILE A 305 -19.85 -5.46 -9.08
CA ILE A 305 -19.48 -6.87 -9.34
C ILE A 305 -20.52 -7.82 -8.70
N LEU A 306 -20.95 -7.53 -7.46
CA LEU A 306 -21.94 -8.35 -6.77
C LEU A 306 -23.28 -8.36 -7.50
N ARG A 307 -23.70 -7.22 -8.08
CA ARG A 307 -24.92 -7.12 -8.90
C ARG A 307 -24.79 -7.92 -10.19
N GLU A 308 -23.63 -7.85 -10.85
CA GLU A 308 -23.35 -8.64 -12.07
C GLU A 308 -23.39 -10.15 -11.79
N LEU A 309 -22.88 -10.59 -10.63
CA LEU A 309 -22.97 -12.00 -10.19
C LEU A 309 -24.37 -12.43 -9.69
N GLN A 310 -25.33 -11.50 -9.63
CA GLN A 310 -26.71 -11.77 -9.27
C GLN A 310 -27.66 -11.81 -10.46
N ALA A 311 -27.25 -11.23 -11.59
CA ALA A 311 -27.95 -11.28 -12.87
C ALA A 311 -27.73 -12.64 -13.55
#